data_AF-A0A661TPZ8-F1
#
_entry.id   AF-A0A661TPZ8-F1
#
_cell.length_a   1.000
_cell.length_b   1.000
_cell.length_c   1.000
_cell.angle_alpha   90.00
_cell.angle_beta   90.00
_cell.angle_gamma   90.00
#
_symmetry.space_group_name_H-M   'P 1'
#
loop_
_entity.id
_entity.type
_entity.pdbx_description
1 polymer ?
#
loop_
_entity_poly.entity_id
_entity_poly.type
_entity_poly.pdbx_seq_one_letter_code
_entity_poly.pdbx_strand_id
1 'polypeptide(L)' 'YESIVKGEPIEEPSLPASFRVLVKELQSLGLAVEAELDTGDVIRFGKDEERIKPVKLNTGLLGLGKNIDNLFK' A
#
# COMPACT_ATOMS: atom_id res chain seq x y z
N TYR A 1 11.38 15.75 -5.64
CA TYR A 1 12.67 16.42 -5.37
C TYR A 1 13.82 15.57 -5.87
N GLU A 2 13.92 14.30 -5.46
CA GLU A 2 14.98 13.41 -5.96
C GLU A 2 15.09 13.37 -7.48
N SER A 3 13.98 13.20 -8.21
CA SER A 3 13.98 13.19 -9.69
C SER A 3 14.51 14.50 -10.29
N ILE A 4 14.27 15.64 -9.64
CA ILE A 4 14.79 16.95 -10.06
C ILE A 4 16.32 17.01 -9.86
N VAL A 5 16.82 16.46 -8.75
CA VAL A 5 18.25 16.42 -8.44
C VAL A 5 19.00 15.43 -9.34
N LYS A 6 18.36 14.30 -9.68
CA LYS A 6 18.95 13.22 -10.50
C LYS A 6 18.75 13.43 -12.02
N GLY A 7 17.94 14.41 -12.43
CA GLY A 7 17.58 14.61 -13.84
C GLY A 7 16.72 13.49 -14.43
N GLU A 8 16.05 12.73 -13.57
CA GLU A 8 15.16 11.63 -13.95
C GLU A 8 13.75 12.15 -14.22
N PRO A 9 12.93 11.42 -15.00
CA PRO A 9 11.52 11.75 -15.18
C PRO A 9 10.80 11.92 -13.83
N ILE A 10 9.92 12.92 -13.75
CA ILE A 10 9.09 13.13 -12.57
C ILE A 10 8.06 12.01 -12.48
N GLU A 11 8.00 11.34 -11.31
CA GLU A 11 6.96 10.36 -11.02
C GLU A 11 5.60 11.04 -10.85
N GLU A 12 4.54 10.38 -11.28
CA GLU A 12 3.18 10.89 -11.12
C GLU A 12 2.82 11.02 -9.62
N PRO A 13 2.15 12.12 -9.23
CA PRO A 13 1.77 12.33 -7.85
C PRO A 13 0.77 11.24 -7.40
N SER A 14 1.01 10.69 -6.21
CA SER A 14 0.06 9.78 -5.57
C SER A 14 -1.05 10.54 -4.84
N LEU A 15 -2.05 9.80 -4.35
CA LEU A 15 -3.16 10.35 -3.59
C LEU A 15 -2.65 11.19 -2.38
N PRO A 16 -3.13 12.44 -2.19
CA PRO A 16 -2.68 13.29 -1.10
C PRO A 16 -2.88 12.64 0.27
N ALA A 17 -1.89 12.80 1.15
CA ALA A 17 -1.98 12.28 2.52
C ALA A 17 -3.18 12.87 3.29
N SER A 18 -3.50 14.14 3.07
CA SER A 18 -4.65 14.82 3.66
C SER A 18 -5.99 14.17 3.27
N PHE A 19 -6.12 13.69 2.04
CA PHE A 19 -7.31 13.00 1.57
C PHE A 19 -7.51 11.68 2.33
N ARG A 20 -6.44 10.91 2.55
CA ARG A 20 -6.51 9.67 3.35
C ARG A 20 -6.96 9.93 4.78
N VAL A 21 -6.48 11.02 5.40
CA VAL A 21 -6.90 11.41 6.75
C VAL A 21 -8.40 11.73 6.79
N LEU A 22 -8.88 12.54 5.85
CA LEU A 22 -10.31 12.87 5.73
C LEU A 22 -11.18 11.61 5.60
N VAL A 23 -10.80 10.67 4.72
CA VAL A 23 -11.53 9.40 4.55
C VAL A 23 -11.59 8.61 5.87
N LYS A 24 -10.48 8.57 6.62
CA LYS A 24 -10.43 7.90 7.92
C LYS A 24 -11.28 8.61 8.97
N GLU A 25 -11.30 9.94 8.99
CA GLU A 25 -12.16 10.72 9.89
C GLU A 25 -13.65 10.44 9.64
N LEU A 26 -14.07 10.42 8.37
CA LEU A 26 -15.44 10.06 7.98
C LEU A 26 -15.79 8.61 8.39
N GLN A 27 -14.86 7.67 8.17
CA GLN A 27 -15.02 6.28 8.60
C GLN A 27 -15.11 6.15 10.13
N SER A 28 -14.35 6.94 10.88
CA SER A 28 -14.42 6.97 12.36
C SER A 28 -15.78 7.43 12.87
N LEU A 29 -16.52 8.22 12.08
CA LEU A 29 -17.90 8.61 12.36
C LEU A 29 -18.93 7.53 11.96
N GLY A 30 -18.49 6.39 11.43
CA GLY A 30 -19.35 5.29 10.97
C GLY A 30 -19.90 5.49 9.56
N LEU A 31 -19.36 6.43 8.78
CA LEU A 31 -19.80 6.68 7.41
C LEU A 31 -19.11 5.73 6.43
N ALA A 32 -19.88 5.20 5.48
CA ALA A 32 -19.35 4.49 4.32
C ALA A 32 -18.85 5.52 3.29
N VAL A 33 -17.62 5.35 2.81
CA VAL A 33 -16.99 6.25 1.85
C VAL A 33 -16.65 5.45 0.59
N GLU A 34 -17.18 5.90 -0.54
CA GLU A 34 -16.98 5.30 -1.86
C GLU A 34 -16.70 6.43 -2.87
N ALA A 35 -15.86 6.15 -3.88
CA ALA A 35 -15.64 7.03 -5.03
C ALA A 35 -16.11 6.34 -6.30
N GLU A 36 -16.84 7.08 -7.13
CA GLU A 36 -17.25 6.66 -8.46
C GLU A 36 -16.35 7.36 -9.48
N LEU A 37 -15.76 6.58 -10.38
CA LEU A 37 -14.95 7.06 -11.49
C LEU A 37 -15.85 7.32 -12.71
N ASP A 38 -15.37 8.15 -13.64
CA ASP A 38 -16.08 8.43 -14.89
C ASP A 38 -16.29 7.16 -15.77
N THR A 39 -15.51 6.12 -15.52
CA THR A 39 -15.65 4.78 -16.14
C THR A 39 -16.82 3.97 -15.58
N GLY A 40 -17.47 4.45 -14.51
CA GLY A 40 -18.49 3.71 -13.75
C GLY A 40 -17.89 2.77 -12.70
N ASP A 41 -16.57 2.76 -12.54
CA ASP A 41 -15.90 1.94 -11.52
C ASP A 41 -16.08 2.56 -10.13
N VAL A 42 -16.44 1.72 -9.15
CA VAL A 42 -16.62 2.15 -7.76
C VAL A 42 -15.47 1.67 -6.89
N ILE A 43 -14.73 2.61 -6.31
CA ILE A 43 -13.67 2.36 -5.34
C ILE A 43 -14.27 2.49 -3.94
N ARG A 44 -14.21 1.40 -3.17
CA ARG A 44 -14.59 1.39 -1.74
C ARG A 44 -13.39 1.62 -0.86
N PHE A 45 -13.43 2.66 -0.04
CA PHE A 45 -12.39 2.91 0.94
C PHE A 45 -12.71 2.12 2.22
N GLY A 46 -11.80 1.28 2.71
CA GLY A 46 -12.09 0.37 3.83
C GLY A 46 -11.03 -0.72 4.09
N LYS A 47 -11.36 -1.65 5.00
CA LYS A 47 -10.51 -2.67 5.69
C LYS A 47 -9.50 -3.48 4.84
N ASP A 48 -9.54 -3.41 3.52
CA ASP A 48 -8.60 -4.11 2.64
C ASP A 48 -7.34 -3.28 2.29
N GLU A 49 -7.31 -1.98 2.62
CA GLU A 49 -6.11 -1.14 2.46
C GLU A 49 -4.97 -1.49 3.45
N GLU A 50 -5.29 -2.19 4.55
CA GLU A 50 -4.34 -2.59 5.60
C GLU A 50 -3.56 -3.87 5.31
N ARG A 51 -3.66 -4.45 4.10
CA ARG A 51 -2.71 -5.49 3.69
C ARG A 51 -1.38 -4.87 3.32
N ILE A 52 -0.75 -4.19 4.28
CA ILE A 52 0.70 -4.09 4.35
C ILE A 52 1.16 -5.54 4.40
N LYS A 53 1.50 -6.12 3.24
CA LYS A 53 2.15 -7.43 3.20
C LYS A 53 3.36 -7.29 4.12
N PRO A 54 3.42 -8.04 5.24
CA PRO A 54 4.57 -7.92 6.13
C PRO A 54 5.81 -8.15 5.27
N VAL A 55 6.73 -7.18 5.28
CA VAL A 55 7.98 -7.28 4.54
C VAL A 55 8.66 -8.55 5.04
N LYS A 56 8.73 -9.58 4.19
CA LYS A 56 9.44 -10.82 4.50
C LYS A 56 10.93 -10.50 4.50
N LEU A 57 11.42 -10.01 5.62
CA LEU A 57 12.84 -9.78 5.84
C LEU A 57 13.52 -11.15 5.97
N ASN A 58 14.31 -11.54 4.97
CA ASN A 58 15.19 -12.71 5.04
C ASN A 58 16.48 -12.40 5.83
N THR A 59 16.37 -11.68 6.95
CA THR A 59 17.53 -11.33 7.77
C THR A 59 17.74 -12.41 8.83
N GLY A 60 18.75 -13.25 8.62
CA GLY A 60 19.27 -14.20 9.61
C GLY A 60 18.77 -15.64 9.48
N LEU A 61 18.84 -16.38 10.59
CA LEU A 61 18.56 -17.83 10.70
C LEU A 61 17.17 -18.24 10.19
N LEU A 62 16.20 -17.33 10.20
CA LEU A 62 14.85 -17.53 9.68
C LEU A 62 14.80 -17.78 8.15
N GLY A 63 15.81 -17.28 7.41
CA GLY A 63 15.97 -17.52 5.97
C GLY A 63 16.70 -18.82 5.62
N LEU A 64 17.57 -19.30 6.53
CA LEU A 64 18.28 -20.59 6.36
C LEU A 64 17.32 -21.78 6.52
N GLY A 65 16.33 -21.68 7.42
CA GLY A 65 15.28 -22.68 7.60
C GLY A 65 14.48 -23.00 6.33
N LYS A 66 14.18 -21.99 5.50
CA LYS A 66 13.45 -22.23 4.24
C LYS A 66 14.28 -22.89 3.15
N ASN A 67 15.61 -22.74 3.20
CA ASN A 67 16.50 -23.39 2.24
C ASN A 67 16.72 -24.86 2.57
N ILE A 68 16.79 -25.22 3.86
CA ILE A 68 16.83 -26.64 4.27
C ILE A 68 15.52 -27.36 3.97
N ASP A 69 14.36 -26.72 4.14
CA ASP A 69 13.06 -27.31 3.78
C ASP A 69 12.94 -27.64 2.28
N ASN A 70 13.59 -26.85 1.42
CA ASN A 70 13.68 -27.13 -0.01
C ASN A 70 14.75 -28.18 -0.37
N LEU A 71 15.67 -28.50 0.53
CA LEU A 71 16.73 -29.49 0.32
C LEU A 71 16.27 -30.93 0.63
N PHE A 72 15.27 -31.09 1.49
CA PHE A 72 14.69 -32.39 1.88
C PHE A 72 13.41 -32.73 1.11
N LYS A 73 13.15 -32.04 0.00
CA LYS A 73 12.00 -32.28 -0.87
C LYS A 73 12.41 -32.87 -2.21
#